data_AF-A0A7K2J640-F1
#
_entry.id   AF-A0A7K2J640-F1
#
_cell.length_a   1.000
_cell.length_b   1.000
_cell.length_c   1.000
_cell.angle_alpha   90.00
_cell.angle_beta   90.00
_cell.angle_gamma   90.00
#
_symmetry.space_group_name_H-M   'P 1'
#
loop_
_entity.id
_entity.type
_entity.pdbx_description
1 polymer ?
#
loop_
_entity_poly.entity_id
_entity_poly.type
_entity_poly.pdbx_seq_one_letter_code
_entity_poly.pdbx_strand_id
1 'polypeptide(L)'
;MTAAHDGVRRTARDQGLVAALTALQAELAPGAIPLGPAGHALLPESVAAAAHGVRRGARTAPRERAAETTPRTVRLHGDTLVALRHPLPPGPEGPDDPWALGLARLRLGLSEALLDGCLEHLSARTFGGSPLLVRQLVQDSLAEALTDHLELGELLGPDPG
;
A
#
# COMPACT_ATOMS: atom_id res chain seq x y z
N MET A 1 10.37 -7.34 20.32
CA MET A 1 10.83 -6.80 19.02
C MET A 1 9.65 -6.87 18.07
N THR A 2 8.59 -6.10 18.36
CA THR A 2 7.22 -6.42 17.94
C THR A 2 6.54 -5.15 17.39
N ALA A 3 7.19 -4.47 16.45
CA ALA A 3 6.86 -3.08 16.10
C ALA A 3 6.74 -2.80 14.60
N ALA A 4 6.98 -3.77 13.71
CA ALA A 4 7.39 -3.46 12.35
C ALA A 4 6.23 -3.31 11.33
N HIS A 5 5.20 -4.16 11.30
CA HIS A 5 4.20 -4.10 10.22
C HIS A 5 2.91 -3.34 10.55
N ASP A 6 2.63 -3.10 11.83
CA ASP A 6 1.68 -2.06 12.27
C ASP A 6 2.20 -0.65 11.87
N GLY A 7 3.51 -0.55 11.64
CA GLY A 7 4.19 0.60 11.09
C GLY A 7 3.79 0.91 9.65
N VAL A 8 3.46 -0.08 8.81
CA VAL A 8 3.15 0.16 7.39
C VAL A 8 1.78 0.83 7.21
N ARG A 9 0.75 0.39 7.95
CA ARG A 9 -0.57 1.05 7.98
C ARG A 9 -0.45 2.49 8.47
N ARG A 10 0.23 2.71 9.60
CA ARG A 10 0.48 4.07 10.13
C ARG A 10 1.28 4.94 9.17
N THR A 11 2.38 4.43 8.62
CA THR A 11 3.19 5.17 7.64
C THR A 11 2.36 5.54 6.41
N ALA A 12 1.50 4.64 5.94
CA ALA A 12 0.62 4.92 4.82
C ALA A 12 -0.38 6.04 5.14
N ARG A 13 -0.97 6.01 6.34
CA ARG A 13 -1.90 7.05 6.79
C ARG A 13 -1.20 8.41 6.97
N ASP A 14 -0.07 8.42 7.65
CA ASP A 14 0.58 9.64 8.13
C ASP A 14 1.54 10.26 7.10
N GLN A 15 2.16 9.43 6.25
CA GLN A 15 3.25 9.82 5.34
C GLN A 15 2.98 9.44 3.87
N GLY A 16 1.89 8.72 3.59
CA GLY A 16 1.45 8.39 2.24
C GLY A 16 2.11 7.16 1.61
N LEU A 17 1.72 6.90 0.35
CA LEU A 17 2.02 5.67 -0.38
C LEU A 17 3.52 5.40 -0.55
N VAL A 18 4.30 6.43 -0.88
CA VAL A 18 5.72 6.28 -1.24
C VAL A 18 6.54 5.90 -0.02
N ALA A 19 6.32 6.58 1.11
CA ALA A 19 6.95 6.25 2.38
C ALA A 19 6.61 4.81 2.81
N ALA A 20 5.33 4.44 2.72
CA ALA A 20 4.87 3.11 3.10
C ALA A 20 5.42 1.99 2.20
N LEU A 21 5.44 2.17 0.88
CA LEU A 21 6.05 1.20 -0.04
C LEU A 21 7.56 1.06 0.20
N THR A 22 8.25 2.18 0.48
CA THR A 22 9.68 2.16 0.79
C THR A 22 9.96 1.38 2.07
N ALA A 23 9.21 1.65 3.14
CA ALA A 23 9.33 0.95 4.41
C ALA A 23 9.04 -0.55 4.25
N LEU A 24 7.93 -0.90 3.60
CA LEU A 24 7.54 -2.29 3.37
C LEU A 24 8.57 -3.07 2.54
N GLN A 25 9.13 -2.44 1.49
CA GLN A 25 10.16 -3.06 0.67
C GLN A 25 11.47 -3.26 1.45
N ALA A 26 11.89 -2.26 2.22
CA ALA A 26 13.12 -2.34 3.02
C ALA A 26 13.03 -3.46 4.07
N GLU A 27 11.86 -3.66 4.65
CA GLU A 27 11.57 -4.72 5.62
C GLU A 27 11.55 -6.10 4.98
N LEU A 28 10.76 -6.30 3.92
CA LEU A 28 10.48 -7.64 3.40
C LEU A 28 11.43 -8.10 2.29
N ALA A 29 12.06 -7.17 1.57
CA ALA A 29 12.85 -7.47 0.39
C ALA A 29 14.07 -6.54 0.24
N PRO A 30 14.94 -6.39 1.26
CA PRO A 30 16.07 -5.47 1.20
C PRO A 30 16.95 -5.74 -0.03
N GLY A 31 17.20 -4.71 -0.83
CA GLY A 31 17.99 -4.81 -2.07
C GLY A 31 17.30 -5.56 -3.23
N ALA A 32 16.04 -5.98 -3.08
CA ALA A 32 15.29 -6.70 -4.10
C ALA A 32 13.93 -6.07 -4.41
N ILE A 33 13.42 -6.34 -5.61
CA ILE A 33 12.06 -5.98 -6.01
C ILE A 33 11.09 -7.08 -5.55
N PRO A 34 10.18 -6.81 -4.61
CA PRO A 34 9.09 -7.73 -4.31
C PRO A 34 8.12 -7.80 -5.50
N LEU A 35 7.84 -9.02 -5.93
CA LEU A 35 6.97 -9.33 -7.06
C LEU A 35 5.66 -9.91 -6.55
N GLY A 36 4.54 -9.40 -7.07
CA GLY A 36 3.25 -10.07 -6.95
C GLY A 36 3.20 -11.42 -7.69
N PRO A 37 2.08 -12.15 -7.58
CA PRO A 37 1.96 -13.51 -8.10
C PRO A 37 2.25 -13.63 -9.61
N ALA A 38 1.76 -12.67 -10.40
CA ALA A 38 1.98 -12.60 -11.84
C ALA A 38 3.28 -11.87 -12.26
N GLY A 39 4.15 -11.54 -11.31
CA GLY A 39 5.44 -10.90 -11.54
C GLY A 39 5.43 -9.38 -11.61
N HIS A 40 4.30 -8.75 -11.32
CA HIS A 40 4.18 -7.30 -11.29
C HIS A 40 4.79 -6.71 -10.03
N ALA A 41 5.40 -5.53 -10.16
CA ALA A 41 5.84 -4.71 -9.05
C ALA A 41 5.43 -3.26 -9.28
N LEU A 42 5.10 -2.57 -8.19
CA LEU A 42 4.89 -1.13 -8.13
C LEU A 42 5.71 -0.59 -6.97
N LEU A 43 6.73 0.21 -7.26
CA LEU A 43 7.68 0.71 -6.27
C LEU A 43 8.08 2.15 -6.58
N PRO A 44 8.55 2.91 -5.58
CA PRO A 44 9.26 4.16 -5.84
C PRO A 44 10.44 3.95 -6.81
N GLU A 45 10.64 4.90 -7.72
CA GLU A 45 11.70 4.83 -8.74
C GLU A 45 13.08 4.62 -8.12
N SER A 46 13.39 5.31 -7.00
CA SER A 46 14.66 5.18 -6.28
C SER A 46 14.89 3.76 -5.74
N VAL A 47 13.85 3.17 -5.13
CA VAL A 47 13.87 1.80 -4.60
C VAL A 47 14.06 0.79 -5.73
N ALA A 48 13.30 0.94 -6.81
CA ALA A 48 13.47 0.10 -7.98
C ALA A 48 14.86 0.30 -8.60
N ALA A 49 15.38 1.52 -8.72
CA ALA A 49 16.72 1.76 -9.29
C ALA A 49 17.82 1.06 -8.48
N ALA A 50 17.74 1.09 -7.15
CA ALA A 50 18.71 0.49 -6.24
C ALA A 50 18.63 -1.05 -6.15
N ALA A 51 17.53 -1.67 -6.57
CA ALA A 51 17.36 -3.11 -6.43
C ALA A 51 18.24 -3.92 -7.40
N HIS A 52 18.94 -4.92 -6.84
CA HIS A 52 19.84 -5.85 -7.53
C HIS A 52 19.25 -7.25 -7.69
N GLY A 53 18.20 -7.57 -6.94
CA GLY A 53 17.47 -8.83 -7.02
C GLY A 53 15.98 -8.65 -7.23
N VAL A 54 15.29 -9.77 -7.40
CA VAL A 54 13.83 -9.88 -7.32
C VAL A 54 13.45 -10.92 -6.28
N ARG A 55 12.30 -10.73 -5.64
CA ARG A 55 11.77 -11.64 -4.62
C ARG A 55 10.30 -11.96 -4.92
N ARG A 56 9.92 -13.23 -4.83
CA ARG A 56 8.50 -13.67 -4.80
C ARG A 56 8.32 -14.71 -3.71
N GLY A 57 7.54 -14.38 -2.68
CA GLY A 57 7.46 -15.20 -1.47
C GLY A 57 8.86 -15.45 -0.88
N ALA A 58 9.22 -16.72 -0.69
CA ALA A 58 10.56 -17.11 -0.22
C ALA A 58 11.64 -17.16 -1.32
N ARG A 59 11.26 -17.06 -2.60
CA ARG A 59 12.21 -17.19 -3.72
C ARG A 59 12.88 -15.86 -4.01
N THR A 60 14.18 -15.90 -4.24
CA THR A 60 14.99 -14.78 -4.69
C THR A 60 15.73 -15.15 -5.97
N ALA A 61 15.97 -14.16 -6.83
CA ALA A 61 16.77 -14.30 -8.03
C ALA A 61 17.51 -12.99 -8.34
N PRO A 62 18.64 -13.04 -9.08
CA PRO A 62 19.25 -11.84 -9.64
C PRO A 62 18.25 -11.08 -10.51
N ARG A 63 18.38 -9.76 -10.55
CA ARG A 63 17.52 -8.92 -11.37
C ARG A 63 18.07 -8.80 -12.78
N GLU A 64 17.31 -9.30 -13.75
CA GLU A 64 17.62 -9.19 -15.17
C GLU A 64 16.78 -8.09 -15.82
N ARG A 65 17.30 -6.85 -15.83
CA ARG A 65 16.56 -5.68 -16.36
C ARG A 65 16.11 -5.83 -17.81
N ALA A 66 16.89 -6.54 -18.63
CA ALA A 66 16.54 -6.80 -20.02
C ALA A 66 15.35 -7.76 -20.19
N ALA A 67 15.05 -8.55 -19.15
CA ALA A 67 13.93 -9.48 -19.14
C ALA A 67 12.63 -8.81 -18.63
N GLU A 68 12.72 -7.63 -18.03
CA GLU A 68 11.57 -6.86 -17.54
C GLU A 68 10.78 -6.23 -18.68
N THR A 69 9.48 -6.08 -18.48
CA THR A 69 8.69 -5.20 -19.34
C THR A 69 9.21 -3.77 -19.26
N THR A 70 9.11 -3.01 -20.35
CA THR A 70 9.36 -1.56 -20.34
C THR A 70 8.61 -0.91 -19.16
N PRO A 71 9.33 -0.31 -18.19
CA PRO A 71 8.70 0.28 -17.02
C PRO A 71 7.74 1.39 -17.41
N ARG A 72 6.59 1.44 -16.74
CA ARG A 72 5.66 2.56 -16.82
C ARG A 72 5.82 3.42 -15.58
N THR A 73 5.87 4.73 -15.76
CA THR A 73 6.01 5.67 -14.65
C THR A 73 4.65 6.30 -14.32
N VAL A 74 4.33 6.42 -13.04
CA VAL A 74 3.19 7.18 -12.53
C VAL A 74 3.71 8.23 -11.56
N ARG A 75 3.32 9.50 -11.76
CA ARG A 75 3.64 10.57 -10.80
C ARG A 75 2.50 10.71 -9.80
N LEU A 76 2.84 10.69 -8.51
CA LEU A 76 1.89 10.83 -7.41
C LEU A 76 2.49 11.76 -6.36
N HIS A 77 1.82 12.89 -6.07
CA HIS A 77 2.21 13.85 -5.03
C HIS A 77 3.69 14.32 -5.07
N GLY A 78 4.28 14.43 -6.28
CA GLY A 78 5.66 14.85 -6.46
C GLY A 78 6.68 13.71 -6.58
N ASP A 79 6.26 12.48 -6.29
CA ASP A 79 7.09 11.28 -6.41
C ASP A 79 6.80 10.52 -7.70
N THR A 80 7.78 9.73 -8.14
CA THR A 80 7.65 8.81 -9.29
C THR A 80 7.60 7.36 -8.79
N LEU A 81 6.51 6.67 -9.14
CA LEU A 81 6.39 5.22 -9.03
C LEU A 81 6.69 4.57 -10.37
N VAL A 82 7.34 3.41 -10.34
CA VAL A 82 7.55 2.56 -11.49
C VAL A 82 6.74 1.28 -11.38
N ALA A 83 5.98 0.99 -12.43
CA ALA A 83 5.28 -0.27 -12.61
C ALA A 83 6.05 -1.10 -13.64
N LEU A 84 6.41 -2.32 -13.27
CA LEU A 84 7.12 -3.27 -14.13
C LEU A 84 6.64 -4.69 -13.89
N ARG A 85 6.97 -5.60 -14.81
CA ARG A 85 6.76 -7.03 -14.66
C ARG A 85 8.05 -7.78 -14.95
N HIS A 86 8.46 -8.64 -14.01
CA HIS A 86 9.58 -9.55 -14.19
C HIS A 86 9.08 -10.95 -14.58
N PRO A 87 9.73 -11.66 -15.52
CA PRO A 87 9.26 -12.95 -16.03
C PRO A 87 9.59 -14.14 -15.11
N LEU A 88 9.88 -13.88 -13.82
CA LEU A 88 10.15 -14.96 -12.86
C LEU A 88 8.92 -15.89 -12.84
N PRO A 89 9.08 -17.21 -13.08
CA PRO A 89 7.94 -18.12 -13.18
C PRO A 89 7.09 -18.11 -11.90
N PRO A 90 5.75 -18.22 -12.00
CA PRO A 90 4.86 -18.33 -10.85
C PRO A 90 5.38 -19.37 -9.86
N GLY A 91 5.33 -19.02 -8.57
CA GLY A 91 5.64 -19.95 -7.48
C GLY A 91 4.34 -20.41 -6.83
N PRO A 92 4.39 -21.33 -5.85
CA PRO A 92 3.23 -21.64 -5.03
C PRO A 92 2.71 -20.35 -4.39
N GLU A 93 1.44 -20.03 -4.65
CA GLU A 93 0.74 -18.94 -3.99
C GLU A 93 0.42 -19.41 -2.57
N GLY A 94 1.12 -18.84 -1.59
CA GLY A 94 0.75 -19.00 -0.20
C GLY A 94 -0.29 -17.94 0.18
N PRO A 95 -1.36 -18.30 0.92
CA PRO A 95 -2.28 -17.31 1.49
C PRO A 95 -1.57 -16.32 2.42
N ASP A 96 -0.38 -16.67 2.91
CA ASP A 96 0.39 -15.94 3.91
C ASP A 96 1.57 -15.13 3.31
N ASP A 97 1.49 -14.66 2.05
CA ASP A 97 2.56 -13.82 1.47
C ASP A 97 2.68 -12.50 2.24
N PRO A 98 3.81 -12.26 2.96
CA PRO A 98 3.97 -11.05 3.78
C PRO A 98 3.89 -9.77 2.94
N TRP A 99 4.28 -9.83 1.66
CA TRP A 99 4.16 -8.68 0.77
C TRP A 99 2.70 -8.36 0.46
N ALA A 100 1.88 -9.37 0.17
CA ALA A 100 0.45 -9.19 -0.08
C ALA A 100 -0.28 -8.66 1.17
N LEU A 101 0.04 -9.21 2.34
CA LEU A 101 -0.49 -8.75 3.63
C LEU A 101 -0.07 -7.29 3.92
N GLY A 102 1.21 -6.95 3.72
CA GLY A 102 1.71 -5.60 3.87
C GLY A 102 1.04 -4.59 2.94
N LEU A 103 0.78 -4.98 1.68
CA LEU A 103 0.02 -4.15 0.73
C LEU A 103 -1.46 -3.98 1.14
N ALA A 104 -2.08 -4.98 1.78
CA ALA A 104 -3.43 -4.84 2.32
C ALA A 104 -3.46 -3.82 3.48
N ARG A 105 -2.51 -3.91 4.41
CA ARG A 105 -2.35 -2.95 5.51
C ARG A 105 -2.05 -1.53 5.02
N LEU A 106 -1.21 -1.41 4.00
CA LEU A 106 -0.93 -0.14 3.34
C LEU A 106 -2.20 0.49 2.77
N ARG A 107 -3.03 -0.30 2.04
CA ARG A 107 -4.28 0.19 1.46
C ARG A 107 -5.27 0.67 2.53
N LEU A 108 -5.36 -0.05 3.64
CA LEU A 108 -6.18 0.38 4.79
C LEU A 108 -5.71 1.74 5.32
N GLY A 109 -4.41 1.92 5.56
CA GLY A 109 -3.87 3.20 6.03
C GLY A 109 -4.09 4.36 5.05
N LEU A 110 -3.98 4.12 3.73
CA LEU A 110 -4.34 5.13 2.73
C LEU A 110 -5.84 5.46 2.74
N SER A 111 -6.70 4.46 2.94
CA SER A 111 -8.14 4.66 3.01
C SER A 111 -8.53 5.47 4.25
N GLU A 112 -7.84 5.28 5.37
CA GLU A 112 -8.00 6.09 6.58
C GLU A 112 -7.59 7.55 6.36
N ALA A 113 -6.45 7.80 5.70
CA ALA A 113 -6.04 9.15 5.34
C ALA A 113 -7.04 9.84 4.40
N LEU A 114 -7.61 9.08 3.45
CA LEU A 114 -8.68 9.59 2.59
C LEU A 114 -9.94 9.93 3.38
N LEU A 115 -10.32 9.10 4.37
CA LEU A 115 -11.43 9.38 5.27
C LEU A 115 -11.19 10.66 6.09
N ASP A 116 -9.98 10.82 6.66
CA ASP A 116 -9.59 12.03 7.38
C ASP A 116 -9.74 13.28 6.49
N GLY A 117 -9.25 13.21 5.24
CA GLY A 117 -9.39 14.29 4.26
C GLY A 117 -10.86 14.56 3.85
N CYS A 118 -11.68 13.52 3.74
CA CYS A 118 -13.12 13.66 3.51
C CYS A 118 -13.80 14.39 4.68
N LEU A 119 -13.49 14.02 5.93
CA LEU A 119 -14.04 14.67 7.11
C LEU A 119 -13.67 16.14 7.17
N GLU A 120 -12.40 16.48 6.91
CA GLU A 120 -11.93 17.86 6.83
C GLU A 120 -12.72 18.64 5.76
N HIS A 121 -12.78 18.12 4.54
CA HIS A 121 -13.49 18.76 3.44
C HIS A 121 -14.99 18.98 3.73
N LEU A 122 -15.67 17.95 4.23
CA LEU A 122 -17.11 17.97 4.48
C LEU A 122 -17.49 18.84 5.68
N SER A 123 -16.58 19.00 6.65
CA SER A 123 -16.76 19.91 7.79
C SER A 123 -16.69 21.38 7.36
N ALA A 124 -15.81 21.71 6.42
CA ALA A 124 -15.63 23.07 5.91
C ALA A 124 -16.67 23.46 4.84
N ARG A 125 -17.22 22.48 4.11
CA ARG A 125 -18.17 22.72 3.02
C ARG A 125 -19.60 22.83 3.52
N THR A 126 -20.28 23.92 3.20
CA THR A 126 -21.69 24.13 3.61
C THR A 126 -22.69 24.02 2.45
N PHE A 127 -23.90 23.54 2.74
CA PHE A 127 -25.08 23.62 1.88
C PHE A 127 -26.30 23.99 2.73
N GLY A 128 -27.11 24.97 2.27
CA GLY A 128 -28.27 25.43 3.03
C GLY A 128 -27.94 25.95 4.44
N GLY A 129 -26.78 26.59 4.60
CA GLY A 129 -26.35 27.18 5.87
C GLY A 129 -25.74 26.22 6.91
N SER A 130 -25.65 24.93 6.61
CA SER A 130 -25.04 23.94 7.51
C SER A 130 -23.91 23.17 6.82
N PRO A 131 -22.87 22.71 7.56
CA PRO A 131 -21.86 21.81 7.03
C PRO A 131 -22.47 20.58 6.36
N LEU A 132 -21.83 20.08 5.30
CA LEU A 132 -22.25 18.84 4.65
C LEU A 132 -22.08 17.65 5.60
N LEU A 133 -21.09 17.70 6.49
CA LEU A 133 -20.81 16.66 7.48
C LEU A 133 -22.01 16.34 8.40
N VAL A 134 -22.92 17.30 8.65
CA VAL A 134 -24.09 17.06 9.52
C VAL A 134 -25.32 16.55 8.75
N ARG A 135 -25.18 16.27 7.45
CA ARG A 135 -26.26 15.72 6.64
C ARG A 135 -26.31 14.21 6.81
N GLN A 136 -27.48 13.68 7.14
CA GLN A 136 -27.67 12.26 7.45
C GLN A 136 -27.09 11.33 6.37
N LEU A 137 -27.41 11.56 5.10
CA LEU A 137 -26.87 10.73 3.99
C LEU A 137 -25.34 10.72 3.93
N VAL A 138 -24.68 11.84 4.29
CA VAL A 138 -23.22 11.92 4.34
C VAL A 138 -22.68 11.14 5.53
N GLN A 139 -23.34 11.26 6.69
CA GLN A 139 -22.95 10.55 7.91
C GLN A 139 -23.11 9.03 7.75
N ASP A 140 -24.18 8.58 7.10
CA ASP A 140 -24.43 7.16 6.85
C ASP A 140 -23.32 6.55 5.98
N SER A 141 -22.92 7.21 4.89
CA SER A 141 -21.82 6.75 4.03
C SER A 141 -20.45 6.77 4.74
N LEU A 142 -20.21 7.75 5.61
CA LEU A 142 -18.98 7.80 6.41
C LEU A 142 -18.95 6.70 7.48
N ALA A 143 -20.09 6.38 8.07
CA ALA A 143 -20.23 5.31 9.05
C ALA A 143 -20.01 3.93 8.41
N GLU A 144 -20.49 3.72 7.18
CA GLU A 144 -20.23 2.50 6.40
C GLU A 144 -18.72 2.34 6.14
N ALA A 145 -18.06 3.37 5.62
CA ALA A 145 -16.61 3.34 5.38
C ALA A 145 -15.80 3.08 6.66
N LEU A 146 -16.20 3.69 7.78
CA LEU A 146 -15.57 3.43 9.08
C LEU A 146 -15.79 1.99 9.55
N THR A 147 -16.99 1.44 9.32
CA THR A 147 -17.31 0.05 9.67
C THR A 147 -16.43 -0.91 8.87
N ASP A 148 -16.32 -0.71 7.56
CA ASP A 148 -15.42 -1.49 6.70
C ASP A 148 -13.97 -1.41 7.17
N HIS A 149 -13.49 -0.23 7.59
CA HIS A 149 -12.13 -0.07 8.11
C HIS A 149 -11.90 -0.84 9.41
N LEU A 150 -12.90 -0.86 10.31
CA LEU A 150 -12.84 -1.62 11.55
C LEU A 150 -12.83 -3.13 11.27
N GLU A 151 -13.72 -3.62 10.40
CA GLU A 151 -13.78 -5.02 9.99
C GLU A 151 -12.47 -5.48 9.33
N LEU A 152 -11.91 -4.67 8.43
CA LEU A 152 -10.61 -4.95 7.82
C LEU A 152 -9.47 -4.92 8.83
N GLY A 153 -9.52 -4.00 9.79
CA GLY A 153 -8.55 -3.91 10.88
C GLY A 153 -8.55 -5.18 11.74
N GLU A 154 -9.72 -5.72 12.04
CA GLU A 154 -9.88 -6.99 12.77
C GLU A 154 -9.44 -8.19 11.94
N LEU A 155 -9.85 -8.26 10.67
CA LEU A 155 -9.52 -9.37 9.76
C LEU A 155 -8.01 -9.48 9.49
N LEU A 156 -7.34 -8.35 9.28
CA LEU A 156 -5.89 -8.31 9.07
C LEU A 156 -5.09 -8.64 10.34
N GLY A 157 -5.80 -8.69 11.48
CA GLY A 157 -5.29 -9.06 12.79
C GLY A 157 -4.23 -8.12 13.35
N PRO A 158 -3.88 -8.28 14.63
CA PRO A 158 -2.59 -7.81 15.11
C PRO A 158 -1.48 -8.56 14.36
N ASP A 159 -0.32 -7.93 14.25
CA ASP A 159 0.80 -8.44 13.48
C ASP A 159 1.19 -9.88 13.89
N PRO A 160 1.22 -10.87 12.97
CA PRO A 160 1.80 -12.18 13.29
C PRO A 160 3.31 -11.96 13.46
N GLY A 161 3.76 -12.04 14.72
CA GLY A 161 5.13 -11.69 15.13
C GLY A 161 6.24 -12.58 14.59
#